data_AF-A0A9W4NHC1-F1
#
_entry.id   AF-A0A9W4NHC1-F1
#
_cell.length_a   1.000
_cell.length_b   1.000
_cell.length_c   1.000
_cell.angle_alpha   90.00
_cell.angle_beta   90.00
_cell.angle_gamma   90.00
#
_symmetry.space_group_name_H-M   'P 1'
#
loop_
_entity.id
_entity.type
_entity.pdbx_description
1 polymer ?
#
loop_
_entity_poly.entity_id
_entity_poly.type
_entity_poly.pdbx_seq_one_letter_code
_entity_poly.pdbx_strand_id
1 'polypeptide(L)'
;MKSPSPQLLRALRTSLANTRHNPGQTRFSVLPTTVSPCHSITPGAAIPSARRHNSSAVRPTRMVSRAHAHKPTSRDRGPESQEDTQTDFNALNVLGNIPAPTTAIDACLDSGFHLNNGVKVSNGDGVLLVGGEAFAWRPWKAVEGAENDSAARDSMLNAKGQFELDESVWGVLNLVWPKPGKFIAVYGLWPYMLILGLGGSMFPLSPETKRHINSLGIRVDILDTRNAAAQFNLLATERGVTEIAAAMIPIGWKARPL
;
A
#
# COMPACT_ATOMS: atom_id res chain seq x y z
N MET A 1 22.80 35.40 11.16
CA MET A 1 21.59 35.54 10.31
C MET A 1 20.42 35.90 11.21
N LYS A 2 19.53 36.83 10.83
CA LYS A 2 18.36 37.20 11.66
C LYS A 2 17.18 36.28 11.33
N SER A 3 16.49 35.77 12.36
CA SER A 3 15.28 34.95 12.20
C SER A 3 14.08 35.81 11.74
N PRO A 4 13.16 35.25 10.92
CA PRO A 4 12.03 36.01 10.38
C PRO A 4 10.98 36.33 11.44
N SER A 5 10.31 37.48 11.29
CA SER A 5 9.32 37.96 12.26
C SER A 5 8.08 37.05 12.35
N PRO A 6 7.64 36.63 13.56
CA PRO A 6 6.45 35.80 13.73
C PRO A 6 5.15 36.53 13.36
N GLN A 7 5.15 37.86 13.29
CA GLN A 7 3.98 38.64 12.83
C GLN A 7 3.73 38.46 11.33
N LEU A 8 4.79 38.35 10.53
CA LEU A 8 4.70 38.16 9.08
C LEU A 8 4.17 36.74 8.75
N LEU A 9 4.63 35.73 9.50
CA LEU A 9 4.07 34.37 9.46
C LEU A 9 2.60 34.30 9.87
N ARG A 10 2.14 35.20 10.75
CA ARG A 10 0.73 35.28 11.17
C ARG A 10 -0.16 35.94 10.12
N ALA A 11 0.34 36.97 9.43
CA ALA A 11 -0.37 37.64 8.32
C ALA A 11 -0.55 36.72 7.10
N LEU A 12 0.47 35.91 6.75
CA LEU A 12 0.36 34.91 5.68
C LEU A 12 -0.72 33.85 5.96
N ARG A 13 -0.94 33.47 7.22
CA ARG A 13 -1.98 32.50 7.59
C ARG A 13 -3.41 33.03 7.41
N THR A 14 -3.61 34.35 7.38
CA THR A 14 -4.95 34.95 7.24
C THR A 14 -5.40 35.16 5.80
N SER A 15 -4.50 35.17 4.80
CA SER A 15 -4.88 35.42 3.40
C SER A 15 -5.48 34.21 2.68
N LEU A 16 -5.28 32.99 3.18
CA LEU A 16 -5.76 31.74 2.55
C LEU A 16 -7.20 31.35 2.93
N ALA A 17 -7.89 32.13 3.77
CA ALA A 17 -9.13 31.71 4.41
C ALA A 17 -10.43 32.17 3.73
N ASN A 18 -10.37 33.00 2.68
CA ASN A 18 -11.55 33.76 2.23
C ASN A 18 -11.85 33.74 0.73
N THR A 19 -12.22 32.55 0.22
CA THR A 19 -12.99 32.43 -1.02
C THR A 19 -14.09 31.37 -0.86
N ARG A 20 -15.30 31.80 -0.45
CA ARG A 20 -16.52 31.00 -0.55
C ARG A 20 -17.56 31.78 -1.33
N HIS A 21 -17.83 31.36 -2.56
CA HIS A 21 -19.00 31.78 -3.33
C HIS A 21 -19.92 30.57 -3.50
N ASN A 22 -21.19 30.75 -3.16
CA ASN A 22 -22.29 29.84 -3.47
C ASN A 22 -23.11 30.51 -4.60
N PRO A 23 -23.72 29.77 -5.53
CA PRO A 23 -25.18 29.56 -5.43
C PRO A 23 -25.75 28.28 -6.09
N GLY A 24 -27.02 27.97 -5.79
CA GLY A 24 -27.93 27.15 -6.64
C GLY A 24 -27.80 25.63 -6.48
N GLN A 25 -28.63 24.95 -5.66
CA GLN A 25 -29.97 24.47 -6.03
C GLN A 25 -30.14 24.01 -7.50
N THR A 26 -30.35 22.71 -7.71
CA THR A 26 -31.70 22.16 -8.00
C THR A 26 -31.72 20.63 -7.84
N ARG A 27 -32.93 20.07 -7.67
CA ARG A 27 -33.21 18.64 -7.60
C ARG A 27 -33.32 18.07 -9.01
N PHE A 28 -33.20 16.75 -9.20
CA PHE A 28 -34.33 15.91 -9.62
C PHE A 28 -33.93 14.42 -9.63
N SER A 29 -34.87 13.57 -9.20
CA SER A 29 -34.84 12.11 -9.28
C SER A 29 -35.31 11.62 -10.64
N VAL A 30 -34.85 10.44 -11.11
CA VAL A 30 -35.69 9.39 -11.73
C VAL A 30 -34.88 8.11 -12.00
N LEU A 31 -35.51 6.97 -11.72
CA LEU A 31 -35.22 5.59 -12.14
C LEU A 31 -36.54 5.06 -12.77
N PRO A 32 -36.60 3.90 -13.45
CA PRO A 32 -35.55 3.02 -14.00
C PRO A 32 -35.80 2.70 -15.50
N THR A 33 -35.17 1.67 -16.08
CA THR A 33 -35.83 0.44 -16.61
C THR A 33 -34.88 -0.41 -17.46
N THR A 34 -35.04 -1.74 -17.36
CA THR A 34 -34.29 -2.81 -18.04
C THR A 34 -34.80 -3.16 -19.44
N VAL A 35 -33.93 -3.53 -20.37
CA VAL A 35 -34.24 -4.56 -21.39
C VAL A 35 -32.99 -5.29 -21.89
N SER A 36 -33.08 -6.62 -21.97
CA SER A 36 -32.16 -7.49 -22.72
C SER A 36 -32.85 -7.95 -24.00
N PRO A 37 -32.08 -8.37 -25.02
CA PRO A 37 -32.54 -9.44 -25.90
C PRO A 37 -31.50 -10.55 -26.06
N CYS A 38 -31.95 -11.80 -25.91
CA CYS A 38 -31.31 -12.95 -26.54
C CYS A 38 -31.90 -13.15 -27.94
N HIS A 39 -31.17 -13.80 -28.85
CA HIS A 39 -31.73 -14.81 -29.78
C HIS A 39 -30.60 -15.56 -30.52
N SER A 40 -30.92 -16.79 -30.91
CA SER A 40 -30.08 -17.79 -31.57
C SER A 40 -30.17 -17.72 -33.09
N ILE A 41 -29.28 -18.41 -33.81
CA ILE A 41 -29.55 -19.25 -35.02
C ILE A 41 -28.26 -19.97 -35.47
N THR A 42 -28.40 -21.22 -35.94
CA THR A 42 -27.40 -22.03 -36.68
C THR A 42 -28.09 -22.59 -37.94
N PRO A 43 -27.43 -22.72 -39.12
CA PRO A 43 -26.50 -23.84 -39.46
C PRO A 43 -25.28 -23.41 -40.35
N GLY A 44 -24.34 -24.27 -40.79
CA GLY A 44 -24.04 -25.66 -40.39
C GLY A 44 -23.80 -26.70 -41.50
N ALA A 45 -22.71 -26.64 -42.30
CA ALA A 45 -22.36 -27.69 -43.29
C ALA A 45 -20.85 -27.92 -43.58
N ALA A 46 -20.46 -29.20 -43.61
CA ALA A 46 -19.36 -29.88 -44.32
C ALA A 46 -17.85 -29.57 -44.02
N ILE A 47 -17.05 -30.66 -44.05
CA ILE A 47 -15.59 -30.76 -43.82
C ILE A 47 -14.94 -31.47 -45.04
N PRO A 48 -13.64 -31.30 -45.37
CA PRO A 48 -12.53 -32.05 -44.72
C PRO A 48 -11.26 -31.16 -44.56
N SER A 49 -10.04 -31.59 -44.15
CA SER A 49 -9.49 -32.92 -43.80
C SER A 49 -8.30 -32.86 -42.81
N ALA A 50 -7.95 -34.03 -42.26
CA ALA A 50 -6.66 -34.49 -41.70
C ALA A 50 -5.51 -33.50 -41.35
N ARG A 51 -5.26 -33.34 -40.04
CA ARG A 51 -3.92 -33.56 -39.44
C ARG A 51 -4.05 -34.23 -38.07
N ARG A 52 -3.72 -35.53 -37.99
CA ARG A 52 -3.63 -36.26 -36.72
C ARG A 52 -2.30 -35.91 -36.03
N HIS A 53 -2.33 -35.04 -35.03
CA HIS A 53 -1.26 -35.00 -34.03
C HIS A 53 -1.63 -35.92 -32.87
N ASN A 54 -1.04 -37.12 -32.85
CA ASN A 54 -0.96 -37.92 -31.64
C ASN A 54 -0.10 -37.15 -30.62
N SER A 55 -0.76 -36.46 -29.70
CA SER A 55 -0.18 -36.15 -28.40
C SER A 55 -1.07 -36.81 -27.35
N SER A 56 -0.50 -37.77 -26.63
CA SER A 56 -1.18 -38.50 -25.57
C SER A 56 -1.47 -37.53 -24.43
N ALA A 57 -2.71 -37.03 -24.38
CA ALA A 57 -3.20 -36.35 -23.19
C ALA A 57 -3.22 -37.36 -22.04
N VAL A 58 -2.16 -37.33 -21.22
CA VAL A 58 -2.14 -37.94 -19.88
C VAL A 58 -3.19 -37.19 -19.06
N ARG A 59 -4.44 -37.64 -19.17
CA ARG A 59 -5.55 -37.11 -18.41
C ARG A 59 -5.28 -37.49 -16.95
N PRO A 60 -4.99 -36.53 -16.05
CA PRO A 60 -4.75 -36.86 -14.66
C PRO A 60 -5.98 -37.60 -14.14
N THR A 61 -5.76 -38.72 -13.46
CA THR A 61 -6.82 -39.54 -12.87
C THR A 61 -7.73 -38.62 -12.07
N ARG A 62 -9.03 -38.59 -12.40
CA ARG A 62 -10.02 -37.71 -11.77
C ARG A 62 -9.91 -37.92 -10.25
N MET A 63 -9.29 -36.96 -9.56
CA MET A 63 -9.11 -37.03 -8.12
C MET A 63 -10.51 -37.16 -7.52
N VAL A 64 -10.79 -38.32 -6.93
CA VAL A 64 -12.06 -38.55 -6.24
C VAL A 64 -12.13 -37.48 -5.17
N SER A 65 -13.13 -36.61 -5.26
CA SER A 65 -13.38 -35.56 -4.29
C SER A 65 -13.57 -36.21 -2.94
N ARG A 66 -12.49 -36.26 -2.15
CA ARG A 66 -12.49 -36.83 -0.81
C ARG A 66 -13.51 -36.00 -0.02
N ALA A 67 -14.62 -36.63 0.35
CA ALA A 67 -15.65 -35.95 1.14
C ALA A 67 -14.97 -35.44 2.42
N HIS A 68 -14.75 -34.14 2.51
CA HIS A 68 -14.22 -33.54 3.71
C HIS A 68 -15.22 -33.82 4.83
N ALA A 69 -14.74 -34.37 5.95
CA ALA A 69 -15.58 -34.54 7.12
C ALA A 69 -16.22 -33.20 7.47
N HIS A 70 -17.52 -33.21 7.80
CA HIS A 70 -18.23 -31.99 8.15
C HIS A 70 -17.49 -31.27 9.29
N LYS A 71 -17.42 -29.93 9.19
CA LYS A 71 -16.85 -29.10 10.24
C LYS A 71 -17.48 -29.50 11.59
N PRO A 72 -16.68 -29.81 12.63
CA PRO A 72 -17.23 -30.19 13.93
C PRO A 72 -18.17 -29.09 14.44
N THR A 73 -19.35 -29.51 14.88
CA THR A 73 -20.44 -28.62 15.32
C THR A 73 -20.18 -28.06 16.72
N SER A 74 -19.41 -28.78 17.54
CA SER A 74 -18.99 -28.31 18.85
C SER A 74 -17.73 -27.44 18.77
N ARG A 75 -17.69 -26.39 19.59
CA ARG A 75 -16.49 -25.62 19.91
C ARG A 75 -15.89 -26.01 21.27
N ASP A 76 -16.53 -26.98 21.95
CA ASP A 76 -16.05 -27.53 23.20
C ASP A 76 -14.70 -28.22 22.96
N ARG A 77 -13.68 -27.77 23.68
CA ARG A 77 -12.31 -28.29 23.62
C ARG A 77 -12.07 -29.39 24.66
N GLY A 78 -13.10 -29.77 25.41
CA GLY A 78 -12.97 -30.55 26.63
C GLY A 78 -12.54 -29.67 27.82
N PRO A 79 -12.34 -30.28 29.00
CA PRO A 79 -11.77 -29.59 30.14
C PRO A 79 -10.36 -29.06 29.84
N GLU A 80 -9.95 -28.03 30.58
CA GLU A 80 -8.65 -27.39 30.41
C GLU A 80 -7.51 -28.40 30.58
N SER A 81 -6.64 -28.49 29.57
CA SER A 81 -5.58 -29.50 29.49
C SER A 81 -4.44 -29.19 30.44
N GLN A 82 -4.20 -30.08 31.41
CA GLN A 82 -3.11 -30.04 32.40
C GLN A 82 -1.73 -30.39 31.80
N GLU A 83 -1.52 -30.14 30.50
CA GLU A 83 -0.31 -30.51 29.76
C GLU A 83 0.54 -29.25 29.53
N ASP A 84 1.83 -29.29 29.90
CA ASP A 84 2.80 -28.19 29.68
C ASP A 84 2.97 -27.81 28.18
N THR A 85 2.44 -28.63 27.27
CA THR A 85 2.38 -28.36 25.81
C THR A 85 1.29 -27.34 25.43
N GLN A 86 0.57 -26.73 26.38
CA GLN A 86 -0.26 -25.56 26.09
C GLN A 86 0.64 -24.40 25.63
N THR A 87 0.69 -24.15 24.32
CA THR A 87 1.61 -23.18 23.72
C THR A 87 1.29 -21.75 24.14
N ASP A 88 2.07 -21.22 25.09
CA ASP A 88 2.08 -19.78 25.38
C ASP A 88 2.66 -19.03 24.17
N PHE A 89 1.79 -18.28 23.50
CA PHE A 89 2.16 -17.46 22.35
C PHE A 89 3.17 -16.35 22.71
N ASN A 90 3.29 -15.96 23.99
CA ASN A 90 4.33 -15.03 24.44
C ASN A 90 5.70 -15.71 24.47
N ALA A 91 5.77 -16.96 24.93
CA ALA A 91 7.01 -17.76 24.94
C ALA A 91 7.55 -18.09 23.53
N LEU A 92 6.69 -18.03 22.50
CA LEU A 92 7.08 -18.21 21.09
C LEU A 92 7.54 -16.89 20.41
N ASN A 93 7.50 -15.75 21.10
CA ASN A 93 7.98 -14.48 20.54
C ASN A 93 9.52 -14.39 20.59
N VAL A 94 10.17 -15.03 19.63
CA VAL A 94 11.65 -15.07 19.50
C VAL A 94 12.28 -13.66 19.43
N LEU A 95 11.55 -12.66 18.91
CA LEU A 95 12.03 -11.28 18.81
C LEU A 95 11.66 -10.42 20.03
N GLY A 96 10.96 -10.96 21.03
CA GLY A 96 10.43 -10.20 22.18
C GLY A 96 11.49 -9.53 23.07
N ASN A 97 12.73 -10.03 23.03
CA ASN A 97 13.88 -9.45 23.73
C ASN A 97 14.64 -8.40 22.89
N ILE A 98 14.30 -8.23 21.62
CA ILE A 98 14.89 -7.21 20.75
C ILE A 98 14.08 -5.91 20.94
N PRO A 99 14.72 -4.76 21.20
CA PRO A 99 14.00 -3.50 21.33
C PRO A 99 13.29 -3.17 20.00
N ALA A 100 11.99 -2.87 20.09
CA ALA A 100 11.22 -2.43 18.94
C ALA A 100 11.84 -1.16 18.32
N PRO A 101 11.81 -0.99 16.99
CA PRO A 101 12.40 0.16 16.33
C PRO A 101 11.77 1.46 16.82
N THR A 102 12.55 2.54 16.91
CA THR A 102 12.11 3.86 17.42
C THR A 102 11.03 4.53 16.56
N THR A 103 10.68 3.93 15.43
CA THR A 103 9.61 4.33 14.51
C THR A 103 8.64 3.17 14.21
N ALA A 104 8.43 2.25 15.16
CA ALA A 104 7.42 1.21 15.01
C ALA A 104 6.03 1.86 14.90
N ILE A 105 5.19 1.32 14.01
CA ILE A 105 3.81 1.80 13.81
C ILE A 105 2.91 1.05 14.79
N ASP A 106 2.31 1.78 15.74
CA ASP A 106 1.34 1.26 16.70
C ASP A 106 -0.07 1.19 16.12
N ALA A 107 -0.45 2.20 15.32
CA ALA A 107 -1.78 2.28 14.73
C ALA A 107 -1.77 2.94 13.35
N CYS A 108 -2.39 2.26 12.38
CA CYS A 108 -2.79 2.84 11.11
C CYS A 108 -4.24 3.33 11.23
N LEU A 109 -4.45 4.63 11.01
CA LEU A 109 -5.75 5.30 11.05
C LEU A 109 -6.22 5.68 9.65
N ASP A 110 -7.49 6.04 9.54
CA ASP A 110 -8.03 6.58 8.29
C ASP A 110 -7.38 7.93 7.92
N SER A 111 -6.99 8.71 8.93
CA SER A 111 -6.43 10.06 8.80
C SER A 111 -4.93 10.16 9.08
N GLY A 112 -4.20 9.04 9.20
CA GLY A 112 -2.76 9.04 9.44
C GLY A 112 -2.24 7.84 10.22
N PHE A 113 -1.21 8.06 11.04
CA PHE A 113 -0.43 7.03 11.71
C PHE A 113 -0.01 7.45 13.12
N HIS A 114 -0.01 6.50 14.06
CA HIS A 114 0.63 6.65 15.36
C HIS A 114 1.89 5.77 15.42
N LEU A 115 2.97 6.33 15.96
CA LEU A 115 4.26 5.66 16.16
C LEU A 115 4.51 5.45 17.66
N ASN A 116 5.26 4.40 18.00
CA ASN A 116 5.58 4.00 19.38
C ASN A 116 6.32 5.08 20.20
N ASN A 117 7.06 5.97 19.53
CA ASN A 117 7.70 7.14 20.11
C ASN A 117 6.72 8.29 20.45
N GLY A 118 5.42 8.11 20.24
CA GLY A 118 4.37 9.09 20.50
C GLY A 118 4.12 10.09 19.36
N VAL A 119 4.91 10.06 18.28
CA VAL A 119 4.69 10.90 17.09
C VAL A 119 3.42 10.46 16.36
N LYS A 120 2.63 11.45 15.91
CA LYS A 120 1.36 11.24 15.21
C LYS A 120 1.35 11.98 13.88
N VAL A 121 1.36 11.23 12.79
CA VAL A 121 1.07 11.73 11.45
C VAL A 121 -0.45 11.83 11.33
N SER A 122 -0.97 12.96 10.87
CA SER A 122 -2.40 13.29 10.89
C SER A 122 -2.84 14.07 9.63
N ASN A 123 -4.08 14.55 9.57
CA ASN A 123 -4.65 15.29 8.42
C ASN A 123 -4.74 14.50 7.09
N GLY A 124 -4.68 13.17 7.15
CA GLY A 124 -4.61 12.30 5.98
C GLY A 124 -3.22 12.26 5.33
N ASP A 125 -2.19 12.75 6.02
CA ASP A 125 -0.81 12.67 5.54
C ASP A 125 -0.33 11.21 5.55
N GLY A 126 0.39 10.81 4.50
CA GLY A 126 1.16 9.58 4.50
C GLY A 126 2.35 9.66 5.43
N VAL A 127 2.99 8.53 5.68
CA VAL A 127 4.26 8.45 6.42
C VAL A 127 5.34 7.86 5.53
N LEU A 128 6.54 8.46 5.60
CA LEU A 128 7.77 7.94 5.01
C LEU A 128 8.74 7.66 6.16
N LEU A 129 9.06 6.39 6.38
CA LEU A 129 9.96 5.89 7.42
C LEU A 129 11.30 5.55 6.78
N VAL A 130 12.35 6.25 7.22
CA VAL A 130 13.66 6.30 6.56
C VAL A 130 14.75 6.44 7.61
N GLY A 131 15.66 5.47 7.71
CA GLY A 131 16.84 5.57 8.58
C GLY A 131 16.56 5.65 10.09
N GLY A 132 15.36 5.24 10.53
CA GLY A 132 14.91 5.42 11.92
C GLY A 132 14.24 6.77 12.19
N GLU A 133 13.97 7.57 11.17
CA GLU A 133 13.18 8.81 11.24
C GLU A 133 11.83 8.65 10.53
N ALA A 134 10.87 9.51 10.88
CA ALA A 134 9.51 9.49 10.34
C ALA A 134 9.09 10.85 9.79
N PHE A 135 8.76 10.90 8.50
CA PHE A 135 8.40 12.10 7.77
C PHE A 135 6.95 12.07 7.30
N ALA A 136 6.28 13.23 7.31
CA ALA A 136 4.98 13.37 6.66
C ALA A 136 5.15 13.35 5.13
N TRP A 137 4.50 12.39 4.48
CA TRP A 137 4.62 12.12 3.05
C TRP A 137 3.31 12.45 2.33
N ARG A 138 3.41 13.25 1.26
CA ARG A 138 2.24 13.76 0.51
C ARG A 138 2.46 13.60 -1.00
N PRO A 139 2.54 12.36 -1.51
CA PRO A 139 2.88 12.07 -2.92
C PRO A 139 1.96 12.81 -3.92
N TRP A 140 0.68 12.94 -3.59
CA TRP A 140 -0.31 13.67 -4.39
C TRP A 140 0.04 15.15 -4.63
N LYS A 141 0.86 15.79 -3.80
CA LYS A 141 1.23 17.21 -3.99
C LYS A 141 2.25 17.46 -5.09
N ALA A 142 2.84 16.41 -5.67
CA ALA A 142 3.63 16.49 -6.89
C ALA A 142 2.77 16.37 -8.17
N VAL A 143 1.46 16.06 -8.05
CA VAL A 143 0.57 16.04 -9.22
C VAL A 143 0.22 17.46 -9.61
N GLU A 144 0.77 17.91 -10.74
CA GLU A 144 0.43 19.21 -11.31
C GLU A 144 -1.01 19.24 -11.85
N GLY A 145 -1.67 20.40 -11.73
CA GLY A 145 -3.01 20.65 -12.30
C GLY A 145 -4.21 20.14 -11.49
N ALA A 146 -4.01 19.48 -10.34
CA ALA A 146 -5.11 19.04 -9.49
C ALA A 146 -5.74 20.21 -8.69
N GLU A 147 -7.06 20.39 -8.79
CA GLU A 147 -7.78 21.48 -8.10
C GLU A 147 -7.81 21.35 -6.56
N ASN A 148 -7.70 20.13 -6.03
CA ASN A 148 -7.71 19.86 -4.60
C ASN A 148 -6.99 18.55 -4.24
N ASP A 149 -6.60 18.40 -2.97
CA ASP A 149 -5.92 17.20 -2.42
C ASP A 149 -6.70 15.89 -2.59
N SER A 150 -8.02 15.90 -2.88
CA SER A 150 -8.77 14.67 -3.18
C SER A 150 -8.59 14.25 -4.64
N ALA A 151 -8.75 15.18 -5.58
CA ALA A 151 -8.51 14.93 -7.00
C ALA A 151 -7.05 14.52 -7.24
N ALA A 152 -6.11 15.20 -6.57
CA ALA A 152 -4.68 14.88 -6.60
C ALA A 152 -4.34 13.47 -6.09
N ARG A 153 -5.16 12.93 -5.17
CA ARG A 153 -5.03 11.57 -4.64
C ARG A 153 -5.67 10.52 -5.54
N ASP A 154 -6.77 10.86 -6.22
CA ASP A 154 -7.40 9.97 -7.19
C ASP A 154 -6.52 9.83 -8.46
N SER A 155 -5.84 10.90 -8.87
CA SER A 155 -4.87 10.91 -9.99
C SER A 155 -3.53 10.20 -9.73
N MET A 156 -3.31 9.62 -8.53
CA MET A 156 -2.15 8.74 -8.29
C MET A 156 -2.33 7.33 -8.89
N LEU A 157 -3.53 7.03 -9.43
CA LEU A 157 -3.75 5.87 -10.29
C LEU A 157 -3.78 6.31 -11.77
N ASN A 158 -3.01 5.62 -12.60
CA ASN A 158 -3.12 5.78 -14.05
C ASN A 158 -4.39 5.10 -14.61
N ALA A 159 -4.71 5.35 -15.88
CA ALA A 159 -5.87 4.77 -16.56
C ALA A 159 -5.88 3.23 -16.68
N LYS A 160 -4.83 2.54 -16.20
CA LYS A 160 -4.74 1.06 -16.11
C LYS A 160 -4.94 0.57 -14.67
N GLY A 161 -5.32 1.45 -13.73
CA GLY A 161 -5.44 1.15 -12.31
C GLY A 161 -4.10 0.88 -11.60
N GLN A 162 -2.99 1.33 -12.18
CA GLN A 162 -1.65 1.17 -11.59
C GLN A 162 -1.27 2.42 -10.81
N PHE A 163 -0.65 2.24 -9.65
CA PHE A 163 -0.12 3.33 -8.84
C PHE A 163 1.10 3.94 -9.53
N GLU A 164 1.08 5.24 -9.76
CA GLU A 164 2.07 5.95 -10.54
C GLU A 164 2.42 7.27 -9.85
N LEU A 165 3.71 7.53 -9.68
CA LEU A 165 4.22 8.73 -9.02
C LEU A 165 5.42 9.27 -9.78
N ASP A 166 5.50 10.59 -9.86
CA ASP A 166 6.64 11.30 -10.42
C ASP A 166 7.94 11.06 -9.61
N GLU A 167 9.08 11.19 -10.29
CA GLU A 167 10.42 11.03 -9.73
C GLU A 167 10.70 12.03 -8.58
N SER A 168 10.15 13.25 -8.63
CA SER A 168 10.33 14.26 -7.58
C SER A 168 9.86 13.79 -6.20
N VAL A 169 8.82 12.95 -6.14
CA VAL A 169 8.26 12.40 -4.89
C VAL A 169 9.27 11.54 -4.13
N TRP A 170 10.20 10.91 -4.85
CA TRP A 170 11.22 10.02 -4.32
C TRP A 170 12.54 10.74 -4.00
N GLY A 171 12.60 12.07 -4.15
CA GLY A 171 13.82 12.87 -3.95
C GLY A 171 14.51 12.69 -2.59
N VAL A 172 13.77 12.38 -1.53
CA VAL A 172 14.35 12.05 -0.21
C VAL A 172 15.19 10.77 -0.27
N LEU A 173 14.76 9.75 -1.02
CA LEU A 173 15.52 8.50 -1.21
C LEU A 173 16.87 8.80 -1.89
N ASN A 174 16.88 9.70 -2.87
CA ASN A 174 18.11 10.10 -3.58
C ASN A 174 19.13 10.81 -2.67
N LEU A 175 18.66 11.52 -1.65
CA LEU A 175 19.51 12.24 -0.70
C LEU A 175 20.05 11.33 0.42
N VAL A 176 19.18 10.53 1.02
CA VAL A 176 19.57 9.65 2.14
C VAL A 176 20.33 8.41 1.63
N TRP A 177 20.02 7.96 0.42
CA TRP A 177 20.54 6.71 -0.15
C TRP A 177 21.14 6.87 -1.55
N PRO A 178 22.19 7.70 -1.70
CA PRO A 178 22.86 7.93 -2.98
C PRO A 178 23.45 6.63 -3.54
N LYS A 179 23.37 6.47 -4.87
CA LYS A 179 23.83 5.27 -5.59
C LYS A 179 25.32 4.98 -5.33
N PRO A 180 25.73 3.73 -4.97
CA PRO A 180 27.11 3.36 -4.60
C PRO A 180 28.11 3.39 -5.77
N GLY A 181 27.67 3.81 -6.96
CA GLY A 181 28.53 4.10 -8.11
C GLY A 181 28.84 5.59 -8.31
N LYS A 182 28.32 6.50 -7.46
CA LYS A 182 28.57 7.96 -7.54
C LYS A 182 29.24 8.54 -6.30
N PHE A 183 28.94 8.02 -5.11
CA PHE A 183 29.71 8.25 -3.89
C PHE A 183 30.07 6.91 -3.28
N ILE A 184 31.26 6.85 -2.67
CA ILE A 184 31.93 5.62 -2.24
C ILE A 184 31.03 4.86 -1.25
N ALA A 185 30.96 3.54 -1.38
CA ALA A 185 30.27 2.63 -0.46
C ALA A 185 31.01 2.51 0.89
N VAL A 186 31.05 3.60 1.68
CA VAL A 186 31.81 3.67 2.94
C VAL A 186 31.00 3.17 4.15
N TYR A 187 29.66 3.21 4.12
CA TYR A 187 28.86 3.13 5.35
C TYR A 187 27.80 2.02 5.43
N GLY A 188 27.53 1.24 4.37
CA GLY A 188 26.53 0.16 4.42
C GLY A 188 25.08 0.59 4.67
N LEU A 189 24.79 1.89 4.73
CA LEU A 189 23.49 2.49 5.07
C LEU A 189 22.41 2.37 3.98
N TRP A 190 22.48 1.36 3.11
CA TRP A 190 21.65 1.29 1.90
C TRP A 190 20.47 0.32 2.10
N PRO A 191 19.20 0.78 1.97
CA PRO A 191 18.05 -0.06 2.22
C PRO A 191 17.90 -1.03 1.06
N TYR A 192 18.02 -2.32 1.34
CA TYR A 192 17.80 -3.33 0.31
C TYR A 192 16.31 -3.40 -0.06
N MET A 193 15.40 -2.85 0.76
CA MET A 193 13.96 -2.89 0.51
C MET A 193 13.19 -1.65 0.99
N LEU A 194 12.22 -1.24 0.18
CA LEU A 194 11.17 -0.26 0.45
C LEU A 194 9.81 -0.97 0.46
N ILE A 195 9.10 -0.87 1.57
CA ILE A 195 7.73 -1.38 1.73
C ILE A 195 6.75 -0.25 1.39
N LEU A 196 5.88 -0.48 0.39
CA LEU A 196 4.93 0.50 -0.09
C LEU A 196 3.51 0.14 0.35
N GLY A 197 2.95 0.90 1.30
CA GLY A 197 1.59 0.76 1.81
C GLY A 197 0.59 1.65 1.07
N LEU A 198 -0.32 1.07 0.29
CA LEU A 198 -1.22 1.80 -0.60
C LEU A 198 -2.64 2.00 -0.02
N GLY A 199 -2.73 2.34 1.27
CA GLY A 199 -3.99 2.62 1.95
C GLY A 199 -4.79 1.35 2.24
N GLY A 200 -6.11 1.39 2.04
CA GLY A 200 -7.01 0.27 2.35
C GLY A 200 -6.98 -0.91 1.37
N SER A 201 -6.18 -0.87 0.31
CA SER A 201 -6.07 -1.94 -0.71
C SER A 201 -4.71 -1.87 -1.43
N MET A 202 -4.22 -2.99 -1.95
CA MET A 202 -3.02 -2.96 -2.80
C MET A 202 -3.37 -2.54 -4.25
N PHE A 203 -2.46 -1.84 -4.91
CA PHE A 203 -2.52 -1.52 -6.33
C PHE A 203 -1.18 -1.89 -7.00
N PRO A 204 -1.17 -2.38 -8.25
CA PRO A 204 0.08 -2.68 -8.95
C PRO A 204 0.85 -1.38 -9.22
N LEU A 205 2.15 -1.34 -8.93
CA LEU A 205 3.01 -0.20 -9.24
C LEU A 205 3.26 -0.10 -10.76
N SER A 206 3.26 1.12 -11.30
CA SER A 206 3.56 1.35 -12.71
C SER A 206 4.98 0.87 -13.07
N PRO A 207 5.21 0.34 -14.29
CA PRO A 207 6.54 -0.12 -14.70
C PRO A 207 7.60 0.99 -14.64
N GLU A 208 7.20 2.25 -14.81
CA GLU A 208 8.07 3.42 -14.78
C GLU A 208 8.52 3.76 -13.36
N THR A 209 7.57 3.96 -12.43
CA THR A 209 7.88 4.18 -11.00
C THR A 209 8.71 3.02 -10.43
N LYS A 210 8.39 1.78 -10.82
CA LYS A 210 9.17 0.60 -10.42
C LYS A 210 10.60 0.60 -10.99
N ARG A 211 10.79 1.03 -12.24
CA ARG A 211 12.14 1.19 -12.84
C ARG A 211 12.93 2.28 -12.14
N HIS A 212 12.31 3.42 -11.83
CA HIS A 212 12.96 4.52 -11.11
C HIS A 212 13.49 4.03 -9.75
N ILE A 213 12.64 3.44 -8.90
CA ILE A 213 13.06 2.98 -7.56
C ILE A 213 14.11 1.84 -7.67
N ASN A 214 13.94 0.89 -8.59
CA ASN A 214 14.95 -0.14 -8.84
C ASN A 214 16.29 0.44 -9.34
N SER A 215 16.29 1.59 -10.03
CA SER A 215 17.51 2.27 -10.46
C SER A 215 18.32 2.82 -9.27
N LEU A 216 17.63 3.10 -8.15
CA LEU A 216 18.22 3.42 -6.85
C LEU A 216 18.72 2.18 -6.11
N GLY A 217 18.65 0.97 -6.70
CA GLY A 217 19.09 -0.30 -6.10
C GLY A 217 18.18 -0.84 -4.99
N ILE A 218 17.07 -0.16 -4.71
CA ILE A 218 16.10 -0.52 -3.68
C ILE A 218 15.08 -1.51 -4.27
N ARG A 219 14.80 -2.62 -3.57
CA ARG A 219 13.70 -3.53 -3.95
C ARG A 219 12.37 -2.98 -3.43
N VAL A 220 11.31 -3.04 -4.22
CA VAL A 220 9.97 -2.61 -3.77
C VAL A 220 9.08 -3.80 -3.46
N ASP A 221 8.50 -3.80 -2.27
CA ASP A 221 7.36 -4.66 -1.90
C ASP A 221 6.09 -3.79 -1.77
N ILE A 222 4.92 -4.33 -2.12
CA ILE A 222 3.69 -3.56 -2.30
C ILE A 222 2.53 -4.24 -1.58
N LEU A 223 1.97 -3.56 -0.59
CA LEU A 223 0.91 -4.08 0.27
C LEU A 223 -0.17 -3.01 0.52
N ASP A 224 -1.28 -3.42 1.10
CA ASP A 224 -2.14 -2.51 1.85
C ASP A 224 -1.41 -2.00 3.11
N THR A 225 -1.78 -0.82 3.58
CA THR A 225 -1.07 -0.10 4.65
C THR A 225 -1.04 -0.85 5.99
N ARG A 226 -2.02 -1.70 6.29
CA ARG A 226 -2.03 -2.45 7.56
C ARG A 226 -0.98 -3.57 7.53
N ASN A 227 -0.90 -4.30 6.43
CA ASN A 227 0.10 -5.35 6.26
C ASN A 227 1.51 -4.76 6.06
N ALA A 228 1.63 -3.64 5.35
CA ALA A 228 2.87 -2.87 5.22
C ALA A 228 3.44 -2.46 6.59
N ALA A 229 2.59 -1.97 7.50
CA ALA A 229 2.99 -1.60 8.86
C ALA A 229 3.50 -2.78 9.69
N ALA A 230 2.80 -3.92 9.65
CA ALA A 230 3.23 -5.13 10.32
C ALA A 230 4.58 -5.66 9.77
N GLN A 231 4.73 -5.69 8.44
CA GLN A 231 5.97 -6.12 7.79
C GLN A 231 7.15 -5.19 8.09
N PHE A 232 6.93 -3.87 8.09
CA PHE A 232 7.95 -2.89 8.47
C PHE A 232 8.41 -3.12 9.90
N ASN A 233 7.49 -3.19 10.87
CA ASN A 233 7.82 -3.40 12.27
C ASN A 233 8.66 -4.66 12.48
N LEU A 234 8.29 -5.77 11.82
CA LEU A 234 9.00 -7.05 11.91
C LEU A 234 10.43 -6.93 11.34
N LEU A 235 10.56 -6.50 10.08
CA LEU A 235 11.86 -6.48 9.40
C LEU A 235 12.81 -5.40 9.94
N ALA A 236 12.30 -4.27 10.39
CA ALA A 236 13.09 -3.24 11.06
C ALA A 236 13.55 -3.68 12.47
N THR A 237 12.86 -4.63 13.11
CA THR A 237 13.32 -5.30 14.34
C THR A 237 14.40 -6.34 14.03
N GLU A 238 14.23 -7.15 12.98
CA GLU A 238 15.19 -8.19 12.58
C GLU A 238 16.50 -7.64 12.03
N ARG A 239 16.45 -6.64 11.15
CA ARG A 239 17.60 -6.17 10.34
C ARG A 239 17.95 -4.69 10.53
N GLY A 240 17.17 -3.98 11.34
CA GLY A 240 17.38 -2.58 11.64
C GLY A 240 16.70 -1.60 10.68
N VAL A 241 16.44 -0.40 11.20
CA VAL A 241 15.77 0.72 10.51
C VAL A 241 16.60 1.39 9.39
N THR A 242 17.86 1.00 9.23
CA THR A 242 18.76 1.47 8.16
C THR A 242 18.60 0.66 6.88
N GLU A 243 18.25 -0.63 6.99
CA GLU A 243 18.16 -1.54 5.85
C GLU A 243 16.74 -1.64 5.25
N ILE A 244 15.73 -1.19 6.01
CA ILE A 244 14.32 -1.21 5.64
C ILE A 244 13.77 0.21 5.61
N ALA A 245 13.23 0.60 4.45
CA ALA A 245 12.43 1.81 4.28
C ALA A 245 10.93 1.46 4.21
N ALA A 246 10.06 2.40 4.56
CA ALA A 246 8.64 2.28 4.26
C ALA A 246 7.99 3.59 3.84
N ALA A 247 7.09 3.53 2.87
CA ALA A 247 6.27 4.67 2.44
C ALA A 247 4.80 4.23 2.44
N MET A 248 3.94 4.87 3.23
CA MET A 248 2.57 4.42 3.44
C MET A 248 1.55 5.56 3.35
N ILE A 249 0.45 5.32 2.65
CA ILE A 249 -0.71 6.19 2.55
C ILE A 249 -1.74 5.77 3.62
N PRO A 250 -2.48 6.68 4.29
CA PRO A 250 -3.45 6.29 5.32
C PRO A 250 -4.56 5.39 4.79
N ILE A 251 -5.16 4.57 5.67
CA ILE A 251 -6.20 3.60 5.31
C ILE A 251 -7.44 4.28 4.71
N GLY A 252 -7.71 5.54 5.09
CA GLY A 252 -8.83 6.33 4.61
C GLY A 252 -8.69 6.82 3.17
N TRP A 253 -7.53 6.64 2.53
CA TRP A 253 -7.40 6.84 1.09
C TRP A 253 -8.19 5.75 0.36
N LYS A 254 -9.19 6.20 -0.41
CA LYS A 254 -10.01 5.36 -1.28
C LYS A 254 -9.69 5.74 -2.71
N ALA A 255 -8.74 5.04 -3.33
CA ALA A 255 -8.43 5.24 -4.73
C ALA A 255 -9.66 4.90 -5.58
N ARG A 256 -10.06 5.82 -6.45
CA ARG A 256 -11.08 5.56 -7.47
C ARG A 256 -10.40 5.22 -8.78
N PRO A 257 -10.61 4.02 -9.35
CA PRO A 257 -10.32 3.81 -10.76
C PRO A 257 -11.17 4.77 -11.59
N LEU A 258 -10.55 5.43 -12.57
CA LEU A 258 -11.23 6.21 -13.60
C LEU A 258 -11.91 5.29 -14.64
#